data_AF-G2PB93-F1
#
_entry.id   AF-G2PB93-F1
#
_cell.length_a   1.000
_cell.length_b   1.000
_cell.length_c   1.000
_cell.angle_alpha   90.00
_cell.angle_beta   90.00
_cell.angle_gamma   90.00
#
_symmetry.space_group_name_H-M   'P 1'
#
loop_
_entity.id
_entity.type
_entity.pdbx_description
1 polymer ?
#
loop_
_entity_poly.entity_id
_entity_poly.type
_entity_poly.pdbx_seq_one_letter_code
_entity_poly.pdbx_strand_id
1 'polypeptide(L)'
;MNFVSHKAVAADPTAAAQTASNACTGKSKKHVVKTYYRGPATVVLRCGTRNWGYRHLVAHGRWSANFSKKIKNAIWSGDVVIDVPGQRVYERRVIQCPPRILFRVVTNPDPYGADPRIKSQGVITAYKPASLVSPAC
;
A
#
# COMPACT_ATOMS: atom_id res chain seq x y z
N MET A 1 54.63 2.00 -25.69
CA MET A 1 53.55 1.08 -25.25
C MET A 1 52.50 1.92 -24.56
N ASN A 2 51.48 2.38 -25.28
CA ASN A 2 50.45 3.28 -24.73
C ASN A 2 49.18 2.47 -24.44
N PHE A 3 48.86 2.31 -23.15
CA PHE A 3 47.59 1.74 -22.70
C PHE A 3 46.48 2.80 -22.83
N VAL A 4 45.54 2.59 -23.75
CA VAL A 4 44.29 3.34 -23.79
C VAL A 4 43.35 2.71 -22.76
N SER A 5 43.23 3.36 -21.61
CA SER A 5 42.31 2.96 -20.53
C SER A 5 40.88 3.30 -20.95
N HIS A 6 40.04 2.27 -21.14
CA HIS A 6 38.62 2.45 -21.39
C HIS A 6 37.95 3.04 -20.15
N LYS A 7 37.50 4.30 -20.25
CA LYS A 7 36.60 4.92 -19.28
C LYS A 7 35.31 4.10 -19.25
N ALA A 8 35.14 3.29 -18.21
CA ALA A 8 33.86 2.69 -17.90
C ALA A 8 32.84 3.81 -17.68
N VAL A 9 31.84 3.90 -18.57
CA VAL A 9 30.63 4.67 -18.32
C VAL A 9 29.98 4.01 -17.10
N ALA A 10 30.00 4.73 -15.98
CA ALA A 10 29.30 4.35 -14.78
C ALA A 10 27.84 4.10 -15.17
N ALA A 11 27.41 2.84 -15.07
CA ALA A 11 26.02 2.48 -15.15
C ALA A 11 25.29 3.31 -14.10
N ASP A 12 24.32 4.11 -14.57
CA ASP A 12 23.30 4.71 -13.72
C ASP A 12 22.85 3.67 -12.71
N PRO A 13 22.78 3.98 -11.41
CA PRO A 13 22.18 3.07 -10.46
C PRO A 13 20.70 2.98 -10.84
N THR A 14 20.39 1.93 -11.59
CA THR A 14 19.06 1.36 -11.81
C THR A 14 18.29 1.60 -10.53
N ALA A 15 17.27 2.46 -10.61
CA ALA A 15 16.42 2.85 -9.50
C ALA A 15 16.19 1.63 -8.64
N ALA A 16 16.89 1.57 -7.50
CA ALA A 16 16.90 0.39 -6.68
C ALA A 16 15.46 0.16 -6.29
N ALA A 17 14.87 -0.90 -6.85
CA ALA A 17 13.66 -1.48 -6.35
C ALA A 17 13.98 -1.77 -4.89
N GLN A 18 13.58 -0.85 -3.99
CA GLN A 18 13.88 -0.92 -2.57
C GLN A 18 13.46 -2.32 -2.16
N THR A 19 14.45 -3.14 -1.85
CA THR A 19 14.27 -4.56 -1.61
C THR A 19 13.29 -4.67 -0.47
N ALA A 20 12.06 -4.95 -0.83
CA ALA A 20 11.10 -5.92 -0.32
C ALA A 20 11.23 -6.53 1.09
N SER A 21 12.38 -6.46 1.74
CA SER A 21 12.81 -7.45 2.69
C SER A 21 12.95 -6.87 4.10
N ASN A 22 13.53 -5.68 4.29
CA ASN A 22 14.01 -5.28 5.61
C ASN A 22 12.93 -5.23 6.73
N ALA A 23 11.77 -4.64 6.49
CA ALA A 23 10.78 -4.41 7.53
C ALA A 23 10.10 -5.70 8.03
N CYS A 24 10.19 -6.79 7.27
CA CYS A 24 9.48 -8.04 7.54
C CYS A 24 10.38 -9.29 7.55
N THR A 25 11.70 -9.15 7.39
CA THR A 25 12.65 -10.26 7.52
C THR A 25 12.63 -10.80 8.95
N GLY A 26 12.45 -12.12 9.09
CA GLY A 26 12.35 -12.78 10.40
C GLY A 26 11.13 -12.39 11.24
N LYS A 27 10.22 -11.56 10.70
CA LYS A 27 9.00 -11.13 11.41
C LYS A 27 7.80 -11.99 11.02
N SER A 28 6.89 -12.19 11.98
CA SER A 28 5.63 -12.87 11.73
C SER A 28 4.70 -12.04 10.85
N LYS A 29 3.73 -12.69 10.20
CA LYS A 29 2.65 -12.01 9.45
C LYS A 29 1.82 -11.03 10.30
N LYS A 30 1.87 -11.14 11.64
CA LYS A 30 1.19 -10.25 12.61
C LYS A 30 1.91 -8.91 12.81
N HIS A 31 3.21 -8.87 12.54
CA HIS A 31 4.04 -7.71 12.86
C HIS A 31 3.53 -6.44 12.16
N VAL A 32 3.43 -5.35 12.91
CA VAL A 32 2.96 -4.05 12.42
C VAL A 32 4.15 -3.30 11.81
N VAL A 33 4.04 -2.99 10.51
CA VAL A 33 5.05 -2.23 9.77
C VAL A 33 4.75 -0.73 9.81
N LYS A 34 3.47 -0.37 9.79
CA LYS A 34 3.03 1.04 9.78
C LYS A 34 1.66 1.18 10.43
N THR A 35 1.41 2.32 11.05
CA THR A 35 0.10 2.74 11.53
C THR A 35 -0.31 4.01 10.80
N TYR A 36 -1.55 4.06 10.33
CA TYR A 36 -2.20 5.18 9.69
C TYR A 36 -3.41 5.60 10.54
N TYR A 37 -3.80 6.87 10.44
CA TYR A 37 -4.85 7.45 11.28
C TYR A 37 -5.98 7.99 10.41
N ARG A 38 -7.21 7.89 10.91
CA ARG A 38 -8.41 8.56 10.40
C ARG A 38 -9.19 9.11 11.60
N GLY A 39 -8.94 10.37 11.95
CA GLY A 39 -9.39 10.91 13.23
C GLY A 39 -8.91 10.04 14.41
N PRO A 40 -9.79 9.62 15.34
CA PRO A 40 -9.43 8.76 16.47
C PRO A 40 -9.21 7.28 16.08
N ALA A 41 -9.56 6.88 14.85
CA ALA A 41 -9.41 5.50 14.40
C ALA A 41 -8.02 5.24 13.82
N THR A 42 -7.52 4.01 13.99
CA THR A 42 -6.21 3.57 13.47
C THR A 42 -6.36 2.42 12.49
N VAL A 43 -5.68 2.53 11.35
CA VAL A 43 -5.57 1.49 10.32
C VAL A 43 -4.11 1.08 10.21
N VAL A 44 -3.83 -0.21 10.29
CA VAL A 44 -2.47 -0.75 10.44
C VAL A 44 -2.04 -1.51 9.20
N LEU A 45 -0.81 -1.31 8.73
CA LEU A 45 -0.19 -2.16 7.72
C LEU A 45 0.67 -3.19 8.44
N ARG A 46 0.32 -4.46 8.27
CA ARG A 46 1.09 -5.60 8.81
C ARG A 46 1.99 -6.20 7.75
N CYS A 47 2.97 -6.99 8.20
CA CYS A 47 3.84 -7.74 7.30
C CYS A 47 3.05 -8.61 6.32
N GLY A 48 2.03 -9.32 6.82
CA GLY A 48 1.14 -10.13 6.00
C GLY A 48 1.85 -11.27 5.26
N THR A 49 1.34 -11.61 4.09
CA THR A 49 1.85 -12.68 3.21
C THR A 49 2.05 -12.13 1.80
N ARG A 50 2.36 -13.00 0.81
CA ARG A 50 2.41 -12.58 -0.59
C ARG A 50 1.05 -12.13 -1.14
N ASN A 51 -0.05 -12.50 -0.47
CA ASN A 51 -1.42 -12.23 -0.92
C ASN A 51 -2.06 -11.01 -0.23
N TRP A 52 -1.49 -10.54 0.89
CA TRP A 52 -1.97 -9.34 1.60
C TRP A 52 -0.88 -8.69 2.45
N GLY A 53 -1.05 -7.41 2.79
CA GLY A 53 -0.15 -6.67 3.68
C GLY A 53 1.11 -6.15 2.98
N TYR A 54 2.12 -5.82 3.78
CA TYR A 54 3.37 -5.22 3.29
C TYR A 54 4.07 -6.11 2.27
N ARG A 55 4.20 -7.41 2.57
CA ARG A 55 4.85 -8.39 1.68
C ARG A 55 4.14 -8.47 0.32
N HIS A 56 2.82 -8.35 0.28
CA HIS A 56 2.06 -8.27 -0.98
C HIS A 56 2.36 -6.98 -1.74
N LEU A 57 2.30 -5.81 -1.09
CA LEU A 57 2.60 -4.53 -1.73
C LEU A 57 4.01 -4.52 -2.34
N VAL A 58 4.95 -5.06 -1.58
CA VAL A 58 6.34 -5.27 -1.98
C VAL A 58 6.46 -6.23 -3.17
N ALA A 59 5.80 -7.40 -3.12
CA ALA A 59 5.93 -8.43 -4.14
C ALA A 59 5.42 -7.96 -5.51
N HIS A 60 4.51 -6.98 -5.50
CA HIS A 60 4.00 -6.31 -6.71
C HIS A 60 4.76 -5.03 -7.07
N GLY A 61 5.91 -4.74 -6.44
CA GLY A 61 6.73 -3.55 -6.72
C GLY A 61 6.03 -2.23 -6.37
N ARG A 62 4.99 -2.26 -5.53
CA ARG A 62 4.17 -1.07 -5.21
C ARG A 62 4.72 -0.27 -4.04
N TRP A 63 5.49 -0.91 -3.16
CA TRP A 63 5.93 -0.27 -1.92
C TRP A 63 7.00 0.80 -2.15
N SER A 64 6.77 1.99 -1.59
CA SER A 64 7.72 3.09 -1.49
C SER A 64 7.23 4.11 -0.45
N ALA A 65 8.09 5.05 -0.05
CA ALA A 65 7.67 6.16 0.83
C ALA A 65 6.51 6.97 0.23
N ASN A 66 6.53 7.23 -1.08
CA ASN A 66 5.44 7.91 -1.78
C ASN A 66 4.15 7.08 -1.78
N PHE A 67 4.26 5.76 -1.96
CA PHE A 67 3.11 4.87 -1.90
C PHE A 67 2.48 4.83 -0.50
N SER A 68 3.30 4.80 0.55
CA SER A 68 2.83 4.91 1.94
C SER A 68 2.12 6.25 2.20
N LYS A 69 2.60 7.37 1.64
CA LYS A 69 1.89 8.66 1.69
C LYS A 69 0.53 8.59 1.00
N LYS A 70 0.41 7.91 -0.15
CA LYS A 70 -0.88 7.71 -0.83
C LYS A 70 -1.85 6.87 0.00
N ILE A 71 -1.37 5.82 0.68
CA ILE A 71 -2.17 5.04 1.63
C ILE A 71 -2.65 5.93 2.77
N LYS A 72 -1.76 6.71 3.39
CA LYS A 72 -2.10 7.67 4.46
C LYS A 72 -3.21 8.62 3.99
N ASN A 73 -3.06 9.23 2.82
CA ASN A 73 -4.03 10.20 2.32
C ASN A 73 -5.39 9.57 2.02
N ALA A 74 -5.42 8.35 1.48
CA ALA A 74 -6.67 7.63 1.26
C ALA A 74 -7.37 7.26 2.58
N ILE A 75 -6.62 6.79 3.58
CA ILE A 75 -7.20 6.47 4.90
C ILE A 75 -7.68 7.75 5.61
N TRP A 76 -6.91 8.83 5.56
CA TRP A 76 -7.21 10.09 6.25
C TRP A 76 -8.45 10.79 5.67
N SER A 77 -8.50 11.00 4.36
CA SER A 77 -9.51 11.86 3.73
C SER A 77 -10.25 11.21 2.56
N GLY A 78 -10.01 9.94 2.27
CA GLY A 78 -10.74 9.24 1.21
C GLY A 78 -12.18 8.92 1.62
N ASP A 79 -13.04 8.77 0.62
CA ASP A 79 -14.41 8.31 0.78
C ASP A 79 -14.41 6.84 1.20
N VAL A 80 -15.30 6.49 2.12
CA VAL A 80 -15.57 5.08 2.45
C VAL A 80 -16.64 4.60 1.49
N VAL A 81 -16.26 3.76 0.53
CA VAL A 81 -17.15 3.32 -0.56
C VAL A 81 -17.70 1.91 -0.34
N ILE A 82 -17.02 1.13 0.51
CA ILE A 82 -17.46 -0.17 0.98
C ILE A 82 -17.17 -0.20 2.46
N ASP A 83 -18.19 -0.54 3.25
CA ASP A 83 -18.10 -0.69 4.70
C ASP A 83 -18.95 -1.86 5.17
N VAL A 84 -18.45 -3.07 4.93
CA VAL A 84 -19.14 -4.33 5.29
C VAL A 84 -18.26 -5.18 6.21
N PRO A 85 -18.85 -6.10 6.99
CA PRO A 85 -18.06 -7.09 7.71
C PRO A 85 -17.08 -7.80 6.76
N GLY A 86 -15.82 -7.89 7.15
CA GLY A 86 -14.75 -8.49 6.34
C GLY A 86 -14.15 -7.59 5.25
N GLN A 87 -14.66 -6.37 5.00
CA GLN A 87 -14.03 -5.46 4.05
C GLN A 87 -14.41 -3.99 4.24
N ARG A 88 -13.40 -3.11 4.30
CA ARG A 88 -13.58 -1.66 4.20
C ARG A 88 -12.67 -1.07 3.13
N VAL A 89 -13.21 -0.22 2.26
CA VAL A 89 -12.48 0.39 1.13
C VAL A 89 -12.48 1.91 1.25
N TYR A 90 -11.28 2.49 1.23
CA TYR A 90 -11.06 3.92 1.16
C TYR A 90 -10.65 4.32 -0.26
N GLU A 91 -11.27 5.35 -0.81
CA GLU A 91 -10.95 5.88 -2.14
C GLU A 91 -10.66 7.36 -2.10
N ARG A 92 -9.54 7.76 -2.71
CA ARG A 92 -9.36 9.16 -3.09
C ARG A 92 -9.87 9.36 -4.50
N ARG A 93 -10.80 10.29 -4.66
CA ARG A 93 -11.38 10.68 -5.95
C ARG A 93 -10.97 12.11 -6.30
N VAL A 94 -10.93 12.43 -7.60
CA VAL A 94 -10.94 13.83 -8.07
C VAL A 94 -12.37 14.26 -8.32
N ILE A 95 -12.68 15.49 -7.92
CA ILE A 95 -13.96 16.14 -8.18
C ILE A 95 -13.91 16.65 -9.63
N GLN A 96 -14.18 15.75 -10.56
CA GLN A 96 -14.37 16.02 -11.98
C GLN A 96 -15.46 15.07 -12.50
N CYS A 97 -16.08 15.37 -13.64
CA CYS A 97 -17.12 14.51 -14.21
C CYS A 97 -16.60 13.75 -15.46
N PRO A 98 -16.66 12.40 -15.50
CA PRO A 98 -16.98 11.49 -14.39
C PRO A 98 -15.85 11.42 -13.36
N PRO A 99 -16.16 11.15 -12.07
CA PRO A 99 -15.15 11.12 -11.02
C PRO A 99 -14.13 10.02 -11.31
N ARG A 100 -12.84 10.36 -11.17
CA ARG A 100 -11.75 9.38 -11.31
C ARG A 100 -11.17 9.01 -9.96
N ILE A 101 -10.97 7.72 -9.74
CA ILE A 101 -10.32 7.21 -8.53
C ILE A 101 -8.80 7.37 -8.69
N LEU A 102 -8.20 8.20 -7.84
CA LEU A 102 -6.76 8.42 -7.77
C LEU A 102 -6.03 7.26 -7.07
N PHE A 103 -6.62 6.73 -6.02
CA PHE A 103 -6.01 5.70 -5.19
C PHE A 103 -7.05 4.99 -4.35
N ARG A 104 -6.90 3.67 -4.24
CA ARG A 104 -7.77 2.81 -3.44
C ARG A 104 -6.94 2.08 -2.39
N VAL A 105 -7.46 2.02 -1.17
CA VAL A 105 -6.93 1.20 -0.07
C VAL A 105 -8.02 0.24 0.35
N VAL A 106 -7.73 -1.06 0.24
CA VAL A 106 -8.60 -2.12 0.73
C VAL A 106 -8.08 -2.56 2.08
N THR A 107 -8.94 -2.48 3.07
CA THR A 107 -8.66 -2.93 4.43
C THR A 107 -9.58 -4.07 4.79
N ASN A 108 -9.10 -4.98 5.62
CA ASN A 108 -9.96 -5.94 6.27
C ASN A 108 -10.18 -5.47 7.70
N PRO A 109 -11.42 -5.47 8.19
CA PRO A 109 -11.65 -5.67 9.60
C PRO A 109 -11.26 -7.08 10.10
N ASP A 110 -10.37 -7.84 9.43
CA ASP A 110 -9.78 -9.10 9.93
C ASP A 110 -8.57 -9.62 9.14
N PRO A 111 -7.36 -9.64 9.74
CA PRO A 111 -6.32 -10.58 9.33
C PRO A 111 -6.20 -11.79 10.27
N TYR A 112 -7.04 -11.88 11.32
CA TYR A 112 -7.04 -12.91 12.37
C TYR A 112 -8.45 -13.10 12.94
N GLY A 113 -9.37 -13.68 12.16
CA GLY A 113 -10.78 -13.87 12.52
C GLY A 113 -11.09 -14.79 13.71
N ALA A 114 -10.21 -14.90 14.70
CA ALA A 114 -10.41 -15.65 15.94
C ALA A 114 -9.93 -14.92 17.21
N ASP A 115 -9.30 -13.74 17.10
CA ASP A 115 -8.84 -12.99 18.27
C ASP A 115 -9.71 -11.74 18.52
N PRO A 116 -10.71 -11.84 19.42
CA PRO A 116 -11.64 -10.74 19.70
C PRO A 116 -10.98 -9.52 20.36
N ARG A 117 -9.69 -9.61 20.75
CA ARG A 117 -8.95 -8.51 21.39
C ARG A 117 -8.21 -7.63 20.37
N ILE A 118 -8.03 -8.11 19.14
CA ILE A 118 -7.33 -7.36 18.10
C ILE A 118 -8.38 -6.63 17.27
N LYS A 119 -8.50 -5.31 17.46
CA LYS A 119 -9.23 -4.46 16.52
C LYS A 119 -8.58 -4.61 15.16
N SER A 120 -9.27 -5.33 14.32
CA SER A 120 -8.82 -5.73 13.03
C SER A 120 -9.18 -4.60 12.08
N GLN A 121 -8.15 -3.97 11.52
CA GLN A 121 -8.20 -2.89 10.51
C GLN A 121 -6.85 -2.87 9.79
N GLY A 122 -6.60 -3.92 9.01
CA GLY A 122 -5.33 -4.11 8.31
C GLY A 122 -5.38 -3.61 6.87
N VAL A 123 -4.35 -2.91 6.36
CA VAL A 123 -4.20 -2.74 4.91
C VAL A 123 -3.94 -4.11 4.27
N ILE A 124 -4.92 -4.61 3.50
CA ILE A 124 -4.79 -5.85 2.70
C ILE A 124 -3.98 -5.55 1.45
N THR A 125 -4.42 -4.52 0.73
CA THR A 125 -3.78 -4.07 -0.50
C THR A 125 -4.11 -2.61 -0.73
N ALA A 126 -3.33 -1.98 -1.60
CA ALA A 126 -3.58 -0.64 -2.08
C ALA A 126 -3.08 -0.55 -3.51
N TYR A 127 -3.69 0.31 -4.32
CA TYR A 127 -3.31 0.49 -5.72
C TYR A 127 -3.91 1.77 -6.30
N LYS A 128 -3.28 2.26 -7.37
CA LYS A 128 -3.90 3.20 -8.30
C LYS A 128 -4.74 2.34 -9.27
N PRO A 129 -6.07 2.46 -9.31
CA PRO A 129 -6.85 1.72 -10.28
C PRO A 129 -6.49 2.20 -11.69
N ALA A 130 -6.47 1.27 -12.64
CA ALA A 130 -6.48 1.61 -14.05
C ALA A 130 -7.86 2.23 -14.32
N SER A 131 -7.94 3.56 -14.28
CA SER A 131 -9.09 4.39 -14.66
C SER A 131 -10.43 3.65 -14.58
N LEU A 132 -10.90 3.38 -13.35
CA LEU A 132 -12.28 2.97 -13.16
C LEU A 132 -13.12 4.19 -13.52
N VAL A 133 -13.78 4.12 -14.68
CA VAL A 133 -14.83 5.04 -15.07
C VAL A 133 -15.94 4.81 -14.04
N SER A 134 -16.06 5.69 -13.05
CA SER A 134 -17.30 5.71 -12.26
C SER A 134 -18.46 5.92 -13.25
N PRO A 135 -19.66 5.37 -12.98
CA PRO A 135 -20.83 5.66 -13.81
C PRO A 135 -20.93 7.17 -14.05
N ALA A 136 -21.28 7.52 -15.28
CA ALA A 136 -21.38 8.90 -15.73
C ALA A 136 -22.20 9.71 -14.71
N CYS A 137 -21.80 10.97 -14.50
CA CYS A 137 -22.78 11.96 -14.08
C CYS A 137 -23.79 12.09 -15.23
#